data_AF-A0A538PDM7-F1
#
_entry.id   AF-A0A538PDM7-F1
#
_cell.length_a   1.000
_cell.length_b   1.000
_cell.length_c   1.000
_cell.angle_alpha   90.00
_cell.angle_beta   90.00
_cell.angle_gamma   90.00
#
_symmetry.space_group_name_H-M   'P 1'
#
loop_
_entity.id
_entity.type
_entity.pdbx_description
1 polymer ?
#
loop_
_entity_poly.entity_id
_entity_poly.type
_entity_poly.pdbx_seq_one_letter_code
_entity_poly.pdbx_strand_id
1 'polypeptide(L)'
;MRILEAIMEANQRAADATKASLNLADFADSLPLVGLTCIDPRLNRLIPEMLGVPEEHFIWLRNAGNIITGPLSSTMRSLALACAIKGGKEIALIGHTDCLVCKSTMLKLTDSFRTLGVDRSKLPENLNEYFGLFASERQNVIRGAEIVRQSPLIGSKIPVHGLLIDIQNGRLEWLVNGYQTLGAATPSLVESVRQTATGALQQTAADALDLAAAKLPEFKIGEMKFPEFKIGETTIDPNQWLAEVQSIASAGTGPQSVEISPKPGQEHKFDKSRKYRVIGADQKVYGPIDGAKILDWIADGRIDWQTASQIEGSGEWKPLSGWADSPAPPAIPLPPRIKPAPQLHKAKRR
;
A
#
# COMPACT_ATOMS: atom_id res chain seq x y z
N MET A 1 33.00 7.71 -8.02
CA MET A 1 32.52 6.75 -7.01
C MET A 1 31.33 7.37 -6.31
N ARG A 2 30.26 6.61 -6.07
CA ARG A 2 29.06 7.06 -5.35
C ARG A 2 29.18 6.70 -3.86
N ILE A 3 28.36 7.31 -3.01
CA ILE A 3 28.50 7.17 -1.56
C ILE A 3 28.41 5.71 -1.10
N LEU A 4 27.50 4.91 -1.67
CA LEU A 4 27.30 3.54 -1.20
C LEU A 4 28.40 2.59 -1.70
N GLU A 5 29.01 2.87 -2.84
CA GLU A 5 30.25 2.20 -3.28
C GLU A 5 31.39 2.47 -2.29
N ALA A 6 31.56 3.74 -1.89
CA ALA A 6 32.57 4.15 -0.92
C ALA A 6 32.34 3.49 0.45
N ILE A 7 31.09 3.45 0.92
CA ILE A 7 30.69 2.76 2.16
C ILE A 7 31.09 1.29 2.10
N MET A 8 30.80 0.60 1.01
CA MET A 8 31.16 -0.81 0.85
C MET A 8 32.68 -1.00 0.84
N GLU A 9 33.44 -0.18 0.12
CA GLU A 9 34.90 -0.25 0.12
C GLU A 9 35.51 0.04 1.51
N ALA A 10 34.99 1.04 2.21
CA ALA A 10 35.43 1.36 3.57
C ALA A 10 35.10 0.23 4.55
N ASN A 11 33.93 -0.38 4.44
CA ASN A 11 33.53 -1.52 5.26
C ASN A 11 34.41 -2.75 4.99
N GLN A 12 34.71 -3.07 3.72
CA GLN A 12 35.57 -4.19 3.37
C GLN A 12 37.00 -3.99 3.89
N ARG A 13 37.53 -2.76 3.83
CA ARG A 13 38.83 -2.43 4.45
C ARG A 13 38.78 -2.49 5.97
N ALA A 14 37.62 -2.19 6.57
CA ALA A 14 37.41 -2.23 8.01
C ALA A 14 37.07 -3.62 8.54
N ALA A 15 37.07 -4.68 7.72
CA ALA A 15 36.79 -6.04 8.16
C ALA A 15 37.75 -6.56 9.27
N ASP A 16 38.89 -5.89 9.46
CA ASP A 16 39.87 -6.09 10.54
C ASP A 16 40.03 -4.89 11.49
N ALA A 17 39.23 -3.82 11.29
CA ALA A 17 39.29 -2.57 12.06
C ALA A 17 38.01 -2.34 12.87
N THR A 18 38.08 -1.46 13.87
CA THR A 18 36.95 -1.19 14.77
C THR A 18 35.84 -0.33 14.15
N LYS A 19 36.12 0.39 13.05
CA LYS A 19 35.20 1.36 12.44
C LYS A 19 35.55 1.64 10.97
N ALA A 20 34.53 1.74 10.11
CA ALA A 20 34.66 2.22 8.74
C ALA A 20 34.87 3.75 8.70
N SER A 21 35.80 4.22 7.88
CA SER A 21 36.12 5.64 7.73
C SER A 21 35.90 6.12 6.30
N LEU A 22 35.19 7.24 6.17
CA LEU A 22 34.80 7.89 4.92
C LEU A 22 35.06 9.38 5.01
N ASN A 23 35.54 9.98 3.91
CA ASN A 23 35.55 11.43 3.76
C ASN A 23 34.19 11.89 3.21
N LEU A 24 33.29 12.29 4.09
CA LEU A 24 31.89 12.61 3.73
C LEU A 24 31.75 13.88 2.91
N ALA A 25 32.75 14.78 2.94
CA ALA A 25 32.76 16.00 2.14
C ALA A 25 32.66 15.70 0.63
N ASP A 26 33.23 14.57 0.20
CA ASP A 26 33.21 14.12 -1.19
C ASP A 26 31.80 13.65 -1.65
N PHE A 27 30.86 13.50 -0.70
CA PHE A 27 29.52 12.94 -0.94
C PHE A 27 28.39 13.84 -0.43
N ALA A 28 28.64 15.13 -0.20
CA ALA A 28 27.67 16.06 0.39
C ALA A 28 26.30 16.06 -0.34
N ASP A 29 26.31 15.98 -1.68
CA ASP A 29 25.08 15.96 -2.49
C ASP A 29 24.29 14.64 -2.41
N SER A 30 24.92 13.57 -1.90
CA SER A 30 24.34 12.23 -1.72
C SER A 30 23.88 11.96 -0.28
N LEU A 31 23.93 12.98 0.59
CA LEU A 31 23.50 12.92 2.00
C LEU A 31 22.25 13.79 2.24
N PRO A 32 21.40 13.43 3.22
CA PRO A 32 21.52 12.29 4.14
C PRO A 32 21.10 10.94 3.54
N LEU A 33 21.69 9.86 4.05
CA LEU A 33 21.30 8.48 3.77
C LEU A 33 20.12 8.07 4.65
N VAL A 34 19.08 7.47 4.08
CA VAL A 34 17.95 6.90 4.83
C VAL A 34 18.19 5.42 5.03
N GLY A 35 18.24 4.96 6.28
CA GLY A 35 18.39 3.54 6.61
C GLY A 35 17.12 2.97 7.22
N LEU A 36 16.64 1.82 6.73
CA LEU A 36 15.67 0.99 7.46
C LEU A 36 16.35 -0.27 7.96
N THR A 37 16.37 -0.47 9.29
CA THR A 37 17.03 -1.62 9.91
C THR A 37 16.13 -2.31 10.93
N CYS A 38 16.59 -3.44 11.48
CA CYS A 38 15.90 -4.13 12.56
C CYS A 38 15.98 -3.34 13.89
N ILE A 39 15.03 -3.57 14.80
CA ILE A 39 15.07 -3.13 16.21
C ILE A 39 16.08 -3.91 17.07
N ASP A 40 16.84 -4.83 16.49
CA ASP A 40 17.87 -5.61 17.18
C ASP A 40 18.88 -4.68 17.87
N PRO A 41 19.05 -4.75 19.21
CA PRO A 41 19.94 -3.86 19.94
C PRO A 41 21.40 -3.93 19.51
N ARG A 42 21.85 -5.06 18.96
CA ARG A 42 23.23 -5.25 18.47
C ARG A 42 23.57 -4.28 17.33
N LEU A 43 22.56 -3.85 16.59
CA LEU A 43 22.73 -2.90 15.48
C LEU A 43 22.96 -1.45 15.94
N ASN A 44 22.65 -1.11 17.20
CA ASN A 44 22.75 0.27 17.71
C ASN A 44 24.17 0.82 17.56
N ARG A 45 25.16 -0.01 17.89
CA ARG A 45 26.58 0.33 17.74
C ARG A 45 27.09 0.01 16.35
N LEU A 46 26.70 -1.15 15.83
CA LEU A 46 27.29 -1.72 14.62
C LEU A 46 27.00 -0.91 13.36
N ILE A 47 25.77 -0.43 13.17
CA ILE A 47 25.38 0.28 11.93
C ILE A 47 26.16 1.60 11.76
N PRO A 48 26.20 2.53 12.74
CA PRO A 48 26.99 3.75 12.60
C PRO A 48 28.49 3.48 12.41
N GLU A 49 29.04 2.47 13.10
CA GLU A 49 30.45 2.11 12.99
C GLU A 49 30.81 1.53 11.61
N MET A 50 29.95 0.67 11.07
CA MET A 50 30.24 -0.10 9.85
C MET A 50 29.85 0.60 8.57
N LEU A 51 28.89 1.55 8.63
CA LEU A 51 28.59 2.42 7.50
C LEU A 51 29.58 3.59 7.40
N GLY A 52 30.19 4.03 8.51
CA GLY A 52 31.04 5.21 8.52
C GLY A 52 30.29 6.53 8.25
N VAL A 53 28.95 6.50 8.32
CA VAL A 53 28.07 7.67 8.20
C VAL A 53 27.65 8.11 9.61
N PRO A 54 27.92 9.37 9.99
CA PRO A 54 27.61 9.89 11.31
C PRO A 54 26.12 10.23 11.43
N GLU A 55 25.65 10.39 12.65
CA GLU A 55 24.22 10.47 12.99
C GLU A 55 23.51 11.65 12.31
N GLU A 56 24.21 12.78 12.13
CA GLU A 56 23.69 13.97 11.45
C GLU A 56 23.38 13.75 9.96
N HIS A 57 23.97 12.72 9.37
CA HIS A 57 23.84 12.38 7.95
C HIS A 57 23.09 11.06 7.72
N PHE A 58 22.54 10.46 8.78
CA PHE A 58 21.84 9.18 8.72
C PHE A 58 20.43 9.27 9.31
N ILE A 59 19.41 9.20 8.45
CA ILE A 59 18.01 9.15 8.88
C ILE A 59 17.66 7.69 9.18
N TRP A 60 17.65 7.34 10.46
CA TRP A 60 17.53 5.95 10.91
C TRP A 60 16.08 5.55 11.26
N LEU A 61 15.47 4.71 10.43
CA LEU A 61 14.20 4.06 10.68
C LEU A 61 14.41 2.63 11.17
N ARG A 62 13.58 2.18 12.11
CA ARG A 62 13.70 0.84 12.69
C ARG A 62 12.35 0.19 12.93
N ASN A 63 12.24 -1.09 12.59
CA ASN A 63 11.11 -1.94 12.99
C ASN A 63 11.56 -3.40 13.18
N ALA A 64 10.67 -4.27 13.64
CA ALA A 64 10.97 -5.69 13.79
C ALA A 64 11.31 -6.30 12.42
N GLY A 65 12.53 -6.80 12.27
CA GLY A 65 12.98 -7.50 11.06
C GLY A 65 13.11 -6.64 9.81
N ASN A 66 13.21 -5.30 9.92
CA ASN A 66 13.28 -4.38 8.77
C ASN A 66 12.18 -4.64 7.71
N ILE A 67 10.99 -5.05 8.17
CA ILE A 67 9.89 -5.54 7.35
C ILE A 67 9.15 -4.37 6.70
N ILE A 68 8.77 -4.54 5.44
CA ILE A 68 7.88 -3.62 4.73
C ILE A 68 6.70 -4.45 4.22
N THR A 69 5.52 -4.24 4.80
CA THR A 69 4.34 -5.07 4.51
C THR A 69 3.63 -4.69 3.21
N GLY A 70 3.96 -3.53 2.63
CA GLY A 70 3.42 -3.12 1.34
C GLY A 70 3.81 -1.70 0.92
N PRO A 71 3.48 -1.32 -0.33
CA PRO A 71 3.89 -0.06 -0.96
C PRO A 71 3.15 1.17 -0.40
N LEU A 72 2.15 0.98 0.47
CA LEU A 72 1.43 2.05 1.17
C LEU A 72 1.36 1.78 2.69
N SER A 73 2.28 0.97 3.20
CA SER A 73 2.34 0.62 4.63
C SER A 73 2.80 1.80 5.50
N SER A 74 2.63 1.68 6.82
CA SER A 74 3.11 2.66 7.79
C SER A 74 4.63 2.91 7.66
N THR A 75 5.41 1.84 7.47
CA THR A 75 6.85 1.94 7.23
C THR A 75 7.16 2.65 5.91
N MET A 76 6.39 2.39 4.86
CA MET A 76 6.55 3.10 3.59
C MET A 76 6.28 4.60 3.74
N ARG A 77 5.21 4.96 4.47
CA ARG A 77 4.91 6.36 4.78
C ARG A 77 6.10 7.04 5.47
N SER A 78 6.73 6.38 6.44
CA SER A 78 7.92 6.92 7.11
C SER A 78 9.11 7.06 6.15
N LEU A 79 9.38 6.08 5.29
CA LEU A 79 10.45 6.16 4.27
C LEU A 79 10.21 7.32 3.29
N ALA A 80 8.97 7.48 2.82
CA ALA A 80 8.60 8.56 1.91
C ALA A 80 8.79 9.93 2.56
N LEU A 81 8.38 10.11 3.82
CA LEU A 81 8.58 11.36 4.55
C LEU A 81 10.07 11.63 4.85
N ALA A 82 10.88 10.60 5.09
CA ALA A 82 12.32 10.75 5.22
C ALA A 82 12.95 11.31 3.94
N CYS A 83 12.47 10.90 2.76
CA CYS A 83 12.93 11.45 1.49
C CYS A 83 12.36 12.86 1.25
N ALA A 84 11.03 12.99 1.28
CA ALA A 84 10.33 14.20 0.85
C ALA A 84 10.48 15.39 1.81
N ILE A 85 10.53 15.15 3.12
CA ILE A 85 10.57 16.21 4.14
C ILE A 85 11.97 16.37 4.73
N LYS A 86 12.67 15.25 4.97
CA LYS A 86 14.01 15.28 5.59
C LYS A 86 15.14 15.29 4.56
N GLY A 87 14.82 15.32 3.27
CA GLY A 87 15.79 15.48 2.19
C GLY A 87 16.64 14.23 1.92
N GLY A 88 16.22 13.06 2.42
CA GLY A 88 16.90 11.78 2.18
C GLY A 88 17.18 11.55 0.70
N LYS A 89 18.45 11.31 0.36
CA LYS A 89 18.92 11.22 -1.03
C LYS A 89 18.89 9.80 -1.57
N GLU A 90 19.14 8.84 -0.70
CA GLU A 90 19.19 7.42 -1.03
C GLU A 90 18.61 6.60 0.13
N ILE A 91 18.03 5.43 -0.18
CA ILE A 91 17.47 4.50 0.80
C ILE A 91 18.34 3.24 0.84
N ALA A 92 18.75 2.82 2.03
CA ALA A 92 19.38 1.53 2.29
C ALA A 92 18.51 0.70 3.23
N LEU A 93 18.02 -0.44 2.74
CA LEU A 93 17.40 -1.46 3.58
C LEU A 93 18.50 -2.37 4.11
N ILE A 94 18.70 -2.40 5.42
CA ILE A 94 19.82 -3.10 6.05
C ILE A 94 19.28 -4.21 6.93
N GLY A 95 19.26 -5.42 6.37
CA GLY A 95 19.05 -6.64 7.13
C GLY A 95 20.31 -7.05 7.87
N HIS A 96 20.19 -8.05 8.74
CA HIS A 96 21.33 -8.56 9.49
C HIS A 96 21.27 -10.08 9.63
N THR A 97 22.41 -10.73 9.73
CA THR A 97 22.48 -12.16 10.06
C THR A 97 21.95 -12.43 11.47
N ASP A 98 21.46 -13.64 11.72
CA ASP A 98 20.98 -14.07 13.05
C ASP A 98 19.82 -13.19 13.55
N CYS A 99 18.87 -12.90 12.66
CA CYS A 99 17.68 -12.14 13.02
C CYS A 99 16.68 -13.01 13.77
N LEU A 100 16.36 -12.65 15.02
CA LEU A 100 15.39 -13.39 15.84
C LEU A 100 13.98 -13.37 15.25
N VAL A 101 13.61 -12.29 14.55
CA VAL A 101 12.34 -12.20 13.84
C VAL A 101 12.30 -13.21 12.70
N CYS A 102 13.38 -13.37 11.94
CA CYS A 102 13.51 -14.39 10.89
C CYS A 102 13.44 -15.83 11.45
N LYS A 103 14.03 -16.05 12.63
CA LYS A 103 14.07 -17.37 13.29
C LYS A 103 12.77 -17.74 14.03
N SER A 104 11.81 -16.82 14.08
CA SER A 104 10.54 -17.01 14.78
C SER A 104 9.56 -17.78 13.89
N THR A 105 9.17 -18.97 14.36
CA THR A 105 8.08 -19.73 13.74
C THR A 105 6.74 -19.25 14.31
N MET A 106 5.63 -19.55 13.62
CA MET A 106 4.30 -19.24 14.15
C MET A 106 4.08 -19.84 15.54
N LEU A 107 4.53 -21.09 15.76
CA LEU A 107 4.42 -21.76 17.05
C LEU A 107 5.18 -20.99 18.15
N LYS A 108 6.46 -20.65 17.90
CA LYS A 108 7.26 -19.86 18.84
C LYS A 108 6.64 -18.50 19.13
N LEU A 109 6.08 -17.84 18.11
CA LEU A 109 5.41 -16.55 18.25
C LEU A 109 4.16 -16.66 19.12
N THR A 110 3.29 -17.65 18.85
CA THR A 110 2.08 -17.88 19.64
C THR A 110 2.40 -18.29 21.08
N ASP A 111 3.42 -19.13 21.29
CA ASP A 111 3.86 -19.50 22.64
C ASP A 111 4.43 -18.29 23.39
N SER A 112 5.19 -17.44 22.71
CA SER A 112 5.74 -16.20 23.30
C SER A 112 4.61 -15.24 23.70
N PHE A 113 3.61 -15.04 22.86
CA PHE A 113 2.44 -14.22 23.19
C PHE A 113 1.62 -14.81 24.34
N ARG A 114 1.45 -16.14 24.37
CA ARG A 114 0.80 -16.82 25.50
C ARG A 114 1.56 -16.60 26.80
N THR A 115 2.89 -16.70 26.79
CA THR A 115 3.72 -16.42 27.98
C THR A 115 3.60 -14.96 28.43
N LEU A 116 3.35 -14.03 27.51
CA LEU A 116 3.02 -12.63 27.83
C LEU A 116 1.59 -12.43 28.34
N GLY A 117 0.79 -13.48 28.46
CA GLY A 117 -0.61 -13.40 28.90
C GLY A 117 -1.57 -12.94 27.80
N VAL A 118 -1.18 -13.03 26.53
CA VAL A 118 -2.03 -12.68 25.39
C VAL A 118 -2.72 -13.93 24.84
N ASP A 119 -4.04 -13.96 24.98
CA ASP A 119 -4.87 -15.04 24.45
C ASP A 119 -4.84 -15.08 22.92
N ARG A 120 -4.88 -16.30 22.34
CA ARG A 120 -4.90 -16.50 20.88
C ARG A 120 -6.05 -15.76 20.19
N SER A 121 -7.19 -15.57 20.86
CA SER A 121 -8.37 -14.86 20.34
C SER A 121 -8.16 -13.36 20.16
N LYS A 122 -7.16 -12.77 20.83
CA LYS A 122 -6.79 -11.35 20.69
C LYS A 122 -5.75 -11.12 19.60
N LEU A 123 -5.09 -12.19 19.15
CA LEU A 123 -4.10 -12.11 18.09
C LEU A 123 -4.79 -12.05 16.72
N PRO A 124 -4.18 -11.39 15.73
CA PRO A 124 -4.67 -11.40 14.34
C PRO A 124 -4.93 -12.83 13.83
N GLU A 125 -5.87 -12.98 12.92
CA GLU A 125 -6.17 -14.29 12.31
C GLU A 125 -4.94 -14.81 11.56
N ASN A 126 -4.43 -14.00 10.63
CA ASN A 126 -3.23 -14.29 9.85
C ASN A 126 -1.98 -13.63 10.47
N LEU A 127 -1.34 -14.34 11.41
CA LEU A 127 -0.13 -13.85 12.07
C LEU A 127 1.04 -13.69 11.09
N ASN A 128 1.13 -14.57 10.09
CA ASN A 128 2.23 -14.53 9.12
C ASN A 128 2.20 -13.22 8.33
N GLU A 129 1.03 -12.86 7.81
CA GLU A 129 0.82 -11.61 7.08
C GLU A 129 0.93 -10.38 7.97
N TYR A 130 0.28 -10.40 9.14
CA TYR A 130 0.27 -9.25 10.05
C TYR A 130 1.66 -8.88 10.57
N PHE A 131 2.43 -9.88 11.01
CA PHE A 131 3.79 -9.67 11.51
C PHE A 131 4.85 -9.72 10.41
N GLY A 132 4.46 -10.04 9.17
CA GLY A 132 5.34 -10.13 8.02
C GLY A 132 6.47 -11.15 8.18
N LEU A 133 6.19 -12.33 8.75
CA LEU A 133 7.24 -13.32 9.01
C LEU A 133 7.92 -13.75 7.71
N PHE A 134 9.23 -14.02 7.80
CA PHE A 134 10.07 -14.35 6.66
C PHE A 134 11.09 -15.41 7.05
N ALA A 135 11.48 -16.24 6.07
CA ALA A 135 12.36 -17.39 6.30
C ALA A 135 13.83 -17.13 5.94
N SER A 136 14.16 -15.98 5.34
CA SER A 136 15.52 -15.62 4.97
C SER A 136 15.73 -14.12 5.07
N GLU A 137 16.76 -13.70 5.79
CA GLU A 137 17.12 -12.30 5.95
C GLU A 137 17.49 -11.65 4.61
N ARG A 138 18.22 -12.37 3.75
CA ARG A 138 18.56 -11.90 2.39
C ARG A 138 17.31 -11.66 1.54
N GLN A 139 16.41 -12.64 1.49
CA GLN A 139 15.20 -12.53 0.68
C GLN A 139 14.27 -11.44 1.21
N ASN A 140 14.20 -11.24 2.52
CA ASN A 140 13.45 -10.14 3.12
C ASN A 140 13.97 -8.77 2.67
N VAL A 141 15.29 -8.57 2.64
CA VAL A 141 15.90 -7.33 2.14
C VAL A 141 15.61 -7.11 0.66
N ILE A 142 15.81 -8.15 -0.17
CA ILE A 142 15.56 -8.07 -1.62
C ILE A 142 14.09 -7.72 -1.91
N ARG A 143 13.16 -8.44 -1.26
CA ARG A 143 11.72 -8.20 -1.39
C ARG A 143 11.34 -6.81 -0.88
N GLY A 144 11.88 -6.40 0.25
CA GLY A 144 11.66 -5.06 0.80
C GLY A 144 12.07 -3.98 -0.19
N ALA A 145 13.23 -4.12 -0.83
CA ALA A 145 13.74 -3.14 -1.80
C ALA A 145 12.80 -3.02 -3.00
N GLU A 146 12.27 -4.14 -3.47
CA GLU A 146 11.28 -4.17 -4.55
C GLU A 146 9.98 -3.47 -4.15
N ILE A 147 9.45 -3.75 -2.95
CA ILE A 147 8.24 -3.08 -2.44
C ILE A 147 8.42 -1.56 -2.33
N VAL A 148 9.61 -1.11 -1.91
CA VAL A 148 9.95 0.33 -1.86
C VAL A 148 9.96 0.95 -3.25
N ARG A 149 10.58 0.29 -4.22
CA ARG A 149 10.64 0.78 -5.61
C ARG A 149 9.27 0.83 -6.28
N GLN A 150 8.39 -0.12 -5.98
CA GLN A 150 7.03 -0.16 -6.50
C GLN A 150 6.10 0.86 -5.83
N SER A 151 6.53 1.51 -4.73
CA SER A 151 5.70 2.49 -4.07
C SER A 151 5.57 3.76 -4.92
N PRO A 152 4.34 4.27 -5.15
CA PRO A 152 4.15 5.56 -5.81
C PRO A 152 4.66 6.75 -4.97
N LEU A 153 5.04 6.52 -3.70
CA LEU A 153 5.54 7.55 -2.79
C LEU A 153 7.06 7.73 -2.86
N ILE A 154 7.77 6.83 -3.55
CA ILE A 154 9.23 6.88 -3.70
C ILE A 154 9.54 7.18 -5.17
N GLY A 155 10.09 8.37 -5.43
CA GLY A 155 10.40 8.80 -6.78
C GLY A 155 11.51 7.95 -7.42
N SER A 156 11.45 7.76 -8.75
CA SER A 156 12.45 7.00 -9.53
C SER A 156 13.88 7.54 -9.47
N LYS A 157 14.05 8.78 -8.96
CA LYS A 157 15.34 9.42 -8.74
C LYS A 157 16.00 9.04 -7.41
N ILE A 158 15.29 8.37 -6.50
CA ILE A 158 15.82 7.94 -5.21
C ILE A 158 16.33 6.49 -5.35
N PRO A 159 17.64 6.25 -5.26
CA PRO A 159 18.20 4.91 -5.24
C PRO A 159 17.70 4.13 -4.03
N VAL A 160 17.28 2.89 -4.28
CA VAL A 160 16.89 1.95 -3.23
C VAL A 160 17.84 0.77 -3.24
N HIS A 161 18.59 0.63 -2.15
CA HIS A 161 19.62 -0.37 -1.96
C HIS A 161 19.20 -1.39 -0.91
N GLY A 162 19.76 -2.58 -1.03
CA GLY A 162 19.59 -3.67 -0.08
C GLY A 162 20.94 -4.18 0.38
N LEU A 163 21.18 -4.13 1.68
CA LEU A 163 22.40 -4.56 2.33
C LEU A 163 22.09 -5.64 3.39
N LEU A 164 23.03 -6.54 3.61
CA LEU A 164 23.02 -7.45 4.75
C LEU A 164 24.29 -7.24 5.56
N ILE A 165 24.16 -6.97 6.85
CA ILE A 165 25.30 -6.91 7.77
C ILE A 165 25.47 -8.23 8.52
N ASP A 166 26.69 -8.74 8.55
CA ASP A 166 27.07 -9.81 9.46
C ASP A 166 27.29 -9.23 10.87
N ILE A 167 26.48 -9.68 11.83
CA ILE A 167 26.52 -9.14 13.19
C ILE A 167 27.78 -9.54 13.98
N GLN A 168 28.52 -10.54 13.53
CA GLN A 168 29.72 -11.05 14.22
C GLN A 168 30.96 -10.27 13.84
N ASN A 169 31.08 -9.89 12.56
CA ASN A 169 32.29 -9.24 12.03
C ASN A 169 32.02 -7.88 11.38
N GLY A 170 30.76 -7.44 11.27
CA GLY A 170 30.40 -6.12 10.73
C GLY A 170 30.49 -5.99 9.21
N ARG A 171 30.83 -7.06 8.48
CA ARG A 171 30.91 -7.01 7.02
C ARG A 171 29.54 -6.82 6.39
N LEU A 172 29.50 -5.92 5.42
CA LEU A 172 28.35 -5.66 4.57
C LEU A 172 28.43 -6.49 3.30
N GLU A 173 27.29 -7.06 2.94
CA GLU A 173 27.04 -7.66 1.64
C GLU A 173 26.01 -6.82 0.88
N TRP A 174 26.30 -6.51 -0.38
CA TRP A 174 25.43 -5.71 -1.22
C TRP A 174 24.50 -6.63 -2.03
N LEU A 175 23.27 -6.79 -1.54
CA LEU A 175 22.26 -7.66 -2.16
C LEU A 175 21.55 -6.99 -3.34
N VAL A 176 21.26 -5.69 -3.22
CA VAL A 176 20.51 -4.93 -4.21
C VAL A 176 21.19 -3.59 -4.44
N ASN A 177 21.69 -3.37 -5.65
CA ASN A 177 22.30 -2.11 -6.06
C ASN A 177 21.24 -1.17 -6.68
N GLY A 178 20.84 -0.14 -5.94
CA GLY A 178 19.88 0.88 -6.36
C GLY A 178 20.39 1.81 -7.46
N TYR A 179 21.68 1.81 -7.72
CA TYR A 179 22.27 2.59 -8.79
C TYR A 179 22.00 2.03 -10.18
N GLN A 180 21.78 0.71 -10.28
CA GLN A 180 21.47 0.05 -11.54
C GLN A 180 20.07 0.39 -12.05
N THR A 181 19.17 0.81 -11.15
CA THR A 181 17.80 1.20 -11.49
C THR A 181 17.65 2.71 -11.75
N LEU A 182 18.69 3.52 -11.49
CA LEU A 182 18.67 4.95 -11.83
C LEU A 182 18.75 5.12 -13.35
N GLY A 183 17.68 5.62 -13.96
CA GLY A 183 17.63 5.90 -15.40
C GLY A 183 17.01 4.80 -16.26
N ALA A 184 16.70 3.64 -15.68
CA ALA A 184 15.67 2.77 -16.23
C ALA A 184 14.32 3.45 -15.99
N ALA A 185 13.97 4.38 -16.88
CA ALA A 185 12.62 4.90 -16.94
C ALA A 185 11.68 3.70 -17.05
N THR A 186 10.95 3.36 -15.99
CA THR A 186 9.63 2.77 -16.18
C THR A 186 8.93 3.79 -17.05
N PRO A 187 8.59 3.47 -18.32
CA PRO A 187 7.88 4.45 -19.10
C PRO A 187 6.61 4.73 -18.30
N SER A 188 6.45 6.01 -17.95
CA SER A 188 5.18 6.49 -17.45
C SER A 188 4.13 5.96 -18.41
N LEU A 189 3.01 5.47 -17.89
CA LEU A 189 1.91 4.99 -18.71
C LEU A 189 1.51 6.06 -19.76
N VAL A 190 1.71 7.33 -19.41
CA VAL A 190 1.55 8.51 -20.29
C VAL A 190 2.61 8.58 -21.40
N GLU A 191 3.86 8.20 -21.12
CA GLU A 191 4.97 8.19 -22.08
C GLU A 191 4.82 7.03 -23.08
N SER A 192 4.42 5.84 -22.61
CA SER A 192 4.09 4.69 -23.46
C SER A 192 2.92 5.00 -24.41
N VAL A 193 1.89 5.68 -23.90
CA VAL A 193 0.74 6.11 -24.71
C VAL A 193 1.16 7.18 -25.73
N ARG A 194 2.02 8.14 -25.36
CA ARG A 194 2.54 9.17 -26.29
C ARG A 194 3.45 8.60 -27.37
N GLN A 195 4.33 7.67 -27.06
CA GLN A 195 5.21 7.03 -28.05
C GLN A 195 4.42 6.17 -29.05
N THR A 196 3.35 5.52 -28.58
CA THR A 196 2.44 4.77 -29.44
C THR A 196 1.59 5.71 -30.32
N ALA A 197 1.14 6.85 -29.77
CA ALA A 197 0.37 7.85 -30.50
C ALA A 197 1.19 8.66 -31.53
N THR A 198 2.49 8.86 -31.31
CA THR A 198 3.37 9.61 -32.24
C THR A 198 3.85 8.78 -33.43
N GLY A 199 3.91 7.45 -33.31
CA GLY A 199 4.16 6.54 -34.44
C GLY A 199 2.92 6.26 -35.31
N ALA A 200 1.71 6.53 -34.80
CA ALA A 200 0.43 6.22 -35.45
C ALA A 200 -0.26 7.45 -36.07
N LEU A 201 0.50 8.47 -36.47
CA LEU A 201 -0.06 9.69 -37.06
C LEU A 201 -0.47 9.55 -38.54
N GLN A 202 -0.56 8.34 -39.08
CA GLN A 202 -0.98 8.15 -40.47
C GLN A 202 -1.94 6.99 -40.75
N GLN A 203 -2.43 6.29 -39.73
CA GLN A 203 -3.45 5.25 -39.91
C GLN A 203 -4.49 5.34 -38.79
N THR A 204 -5.74 5.05 -39.16
CA THR A 204 -6.93 5.25 -38.34
C THR A 204 -6.85 4.54 -37.00
N ALA A 205 -7.49 5.12 -35.98
CA ALA A 205 -7.43 4.67 -34.59
C ALA A 205 -7.78 3.18 -34.36
N ALA A 206 -8.55 2.57 -35.25
CA ALA A 206 -8.87 1.14 -35.21
C ALA A 206 -7.66 0.25 -35.56
N ASP A 207 -6.87 0.62 -36.56
CA ASP A 207 -5.73 -0.19 -37.03
C ASP A 207 -4.55 -0.14 -36.04
N ALA A 208 -4.42 0.97 -35.30
CA ALA A 208 -3.41 1.14 -34.25
C ALA A 208 -3.69 0.25 -33.02
N LEU A 209 -4.97 -0.02 -32.71
CA LEU A 209 -5.40 -0.87 -31.61
C LEU A 209 -5.17 -2.36 -31.93
N ASP A 210 -5.45 -2.80 -33.16
CA ASP A 210 -5.21 -4.17 -33.59
C ASP A 210 -3.70 -4.51 -33.66
N LEU A 211 -2.87 -3.56 -34.12
CA LEU A 211 -1.42 -3.75 -34.16
C LEU A 211 -0.77 -3.78 -32.76
N ALA A 212 -1.37 -3.06 -31.80
CA ALA A 212 -0.95 -3.06 -30.39
C ALA A 212 -1.35 -4.37 -29.67
N ALA A 213 -2.54 -4.91 -29.98
CA ALA A 213 -2.97 -6.21 -29.47
C ALA A 213 -2.12 -7.38 -30.02
N ALA A 214 -1.69 -7.29 -31.27
CA ALA A 214 -0.89 -8.33 -31.93
C ALA A 214 0.58 -8.43 -31.47
N LYS A 215 1.10 -7.46 -30.70
CA LYS A 215 2.51 -7.42 -30.25
C LYS A 215 2.72 -7.70 -28.76
N LEU A 216 1.68 -8.11 -28.02
CA LEU A 216 1.85 -8.61 -26.66
C LEU A 216 2.36 -10.06 -26.70
N PRO A 217 3.50 -10.39 -26.09
CA PRO A 217 3.92 -11.78 -25.97
C PRO A 217 2.95 -12.57 -25.08
N GLU A 218 2.50 -13.71 -25.59
CA GLU A 218 1.67 -14.69 -24.89
C GLU A 218 2.30 -15.12 -23.56
N PHE A 219 1.78 -14.62 -22.44
CA PHE A 219 2.10 -15.12 -21.11
C PHE A 219 1.34 -16.44 -20.88
N LYS A 220 2.01 -17.57 -21.13
CA LYS A 220 1.53 -18.89 -20.71
C LYS A 220 1.57 -19.00 -19.18
N ILE A 221 0.42 -18.89 -18.53
CA ILE A 221 0.23 -19.29 -17.13
C ILE A 221 -0.18 -20.77 -17.13
N GLY A 222 0.80 -21.63 -16.82
CA GLY A 222 0.58 -23.04 -16.54
C GLY A 222 -0.13 -23.23 -15.19
N GLU A 223 -1.16 -24.09 -15.23
CA GLU A 223 -1.76 -24.89 -14.17
C GLU A 223 -1.60 -24.39 -12.71
N MET A 224 -2.63 -23.70 -12.21
CA MET A 224 -3.10 -23.93 -10.83
C MET A 224 -4.63 -23.99 -10.81
N LYS A 225 -5.13 -25.17 -10.45
CA LYS A 225 -6.55 -25.48 -10.25
C LYS A 225 -7.15 -24.53 -9.22
N PHE A 226 -8.21 -23.82 -9.61
CA PHE A 226 -9.18 -23.26 -8.67
C PHE A 226 -10.47 -24.12 -8.71
N PRO A 227 -11.10 -24.39 -7.55
CA PRO A 227 -12.31 -25.21 -7.48
C PRO A 227 -13.48 -24.56 -8.21
N GLU A 228 -14.28 -25.39 -8.86
CA GLU A 228 -15.49 -25.04 -9.58
C GLU A 228 -16.52 -24.30 -8.71
N PHE A 229 -17.04 -23.18 -9.21
CA PHE A 229 -18.40 -22.74 -8.90
C PHE A 229 -19.18 -22.53 -10.21
N LYS A 230 -19.95 -23.56 -10.56
CA LYS A 230 -21.20 -23.55 -11.35
C LYS A 230 -22.30 -22.94 -10.43
N ILE A 231 -23.26 -22.08 -10.79
CA ILE A 231 -24.06 -21.76 -11.98
C ILE A 231 -24.72 -20.38 -11.74
N GLY A 232 -24.98 -19.59 -12.79
CA GLY A 232 -26.02 -18.55 -12.80
C GLY A 232 -25.73 -17.36 -13.72
N GLU A 233 -26.36 -17.33 -14.89
CA GLU A 233 -26.16 -16.41 -16.02
C GLU A 233 -26.37 -14.92 -15.72
N THR A 234 -25.50 -14.05 -16.27
CA THR A 234 -25.90 -12.96 -17.17
C THR A 234 -24.67 -12.43 -17.93
N THR A 235 -24.68 -12.62 -19.24
CA THR A 235 -23.65 -12.20 -20.19
C THR A 235 -23.59 -10.67 -20.23
N ILE A 236 -22.45 -10.07 -19.92
CA ILE A 236 -22.19 -8.67 -20.26
C ILE A 236 -21.58 -8.66 -21.65
N ASP A 237 -22.34 -8.15 -22.62
CA ASP A 237 -21.89 -7.93 -23.98
C ASP A 237 -20.81 -6.83 -23.99
N PRO A 238 -19.56 -7.12 -24.42
CA PRO A 238 -18.44 -6.19 -24.37
C PRO A 238 -18.67 -4.88 -25.13
N ASN A 239 -19.57 -4.88 -26.13
CA ASN A 239 -19.86 -3.70 -26.93
C ASN A 239 -20.76 -2.68 -26.21
N GLN A 240 -21.60 -3.10 -25.25
CA GLN A 240 -22.40 -2.16 -24.46
C GLN A 240 -21.55 -1.39 -23.45
N TRP A 241 -20.56 -2.05 -22.84
CA TRP A 241 -19.64 -1.42 -21.91
C TRP A 241 -18.76 -0.35 -22.58
N LEU A 242 -18.31 -0.60 -23.81
CA LEU A 242 -17.49 0.35 -24.58
C LEU A 242 -18.24 1.63 -25.00
N ALA A 243 -19.55 1.53 -25.27
CA ALA A 243 -20.38 2.69 -25.60
C ALA A 243 -20.59 3.62 -24.39
N GLU A 244 -20.75 3.06 -23.18
CA GLU A 244 -20.84 3.85 -21.94
C GLU A 244 -19.53 4.59 -21.66
N VAL A 245 -18.37 3.96 -21.88
CA VAL A 245 -17.06 4.57 -21.64
C VAL A 245 -16.74 5.71 -22.64
N GLN A 246 -17.16 5.60 -23.91
CA GLN A 246 -16.96 6.66 -24.91
C GLN A 246 -17.83 7.91 -24.65
N SER A 247 -19.01 7.74 -24.07
CA SER A 247 -19.87 8.86 -23.67
C SER A 247 -19.25 9.69 -22.52
N ILE A 248 -18.51 9.02 -21.63
CA ILE A 248 -17.81 9.65 -20.51
C ILE A 248 -16.52 10.33 -20.98
N ALA A 249 -15.82 9.76 -21.97
CA ALA A 249 -14.56 10.30 -22.49
C ALA A 249 -14.71 11.54 -23.39
N SER A 250 -15.93 11.84 -23.87
CA SER A 250 -16.19 12.98 -24.77
C SER A 250 -16.46 14.31 -24.02
N ALA A 251 -16.55 14.29 -22.69
CA ALA A 251 -16.75 15.48 -21.85
C ALA A 251 -15.44 15.86 -21.13
N GLY A 252 -14.46 16.38 -21.87
CA GLY A 252 -13.17 16.77 -21.28
C GLY A 252 -12.32 17.65 -22.18
N THR A 253 -12.73 18.90 -22.42
CA THR A 253 -11.84 19.97 -22.88
C THR A 253 -11.00 20.50 -21.71
N GLY A 254 -9.72 20.76 -21.98
CA GLY A 254 -8.71 21.23 -21.03
C GLY A 254 -8.94 22.64 -20.44
N PRO A 255 -7.92 23.17 -19.73
CA PRO A 255 -8.09 23.82 -18.44
C PRO A 255 -8.60 25.26 -18.53
N GLN A 256 -9.67 25.55 -17.80
CA GLN A 256 -9.98 26.90 -17.34
C GLN A 256 -10.07 26.91 -15.82
N SER A 257 -9.18 27.69 -15.23
CA SER A 257 -9.26 28.17 -13.85
C SER A 257 -10.56 28.94 -13.66
N VAL A 258 -11.50 28.37 -12.89
CA VAL A 258 -12.60 29.13 -12.30
C VAL A 258 -12.58 28.84 -10.81
N GLU A 259 -12.20 29.85 -10.03
CA GLU A 259 -12.52 29.93 -8.61
C GLU A 259 -14.02 29.72 -8.42
N ILE A 260 -14.41 28.64 -7.74
CA ILE A 260 -15.77 28.46 -7.24
C ILE A 260 -15.69 28.42 -5.73
N SER A 261 -15.88 29.58 -5.11
CA SER A 261 -16.34 29.66 -3.73
C SER A 261 -17.68 28.92 -3.60
N PRO A 262 -17.90 28.16 -2.51
CA PRO A 262 -19.09 27.32 -2.38
C PRO A 262 -20.34 28.19 -2.20
N LYS A 263 -21.40 27.91 -2.99
CA LYS A 263 -22.76 28.37 -2.65
C LYS A 263 -23.30 27.51 -1.51
N PRO A 264 -23.77 28.10 -0.39
CA PRO A 264 -24.42 27.35 0.68
C PRO A 264 -25.87 27.05 0.29
N GLY A 265 -26.34 25.81 0.52
CA GLY A 265 -27.79 25.55 0.65
C GLY A 265 -28.46 24.45 -0.20
N GLN A 266 -27.76 23.40 -0.66
CA GLN A 266 -28.44 22.17 -1.08
C GLN A 266 -28.20 21.06 -0.05
N GLU A 267 -29.15 20.86 0.86
CA GLU A 267 -29.15 19.71 1.76
C GLU A 267 -29.48 18.45 0.94
N HIS A 268 -28.45 17.70 0.57
CA HIS A 268 -28.64 16.37 -0.01
C HIS A 268 -29.28 15.46 1.05
N LYS A 269 -30.51 14.99 0.81
CA LYS A 269 -31.20 14.00 1.65
C LYS A 269 -30.51 12.64 1.54
N PHE A 270 -29.39 12.50 2.24
CA PHE A 270 -28.57 11.29 2.25
C PHE A 270 -28.86 10.47 3.51
N ASP A 271 -29.22 9.19 3.33
CA ASP A 271 -29.56 8.30 4.44
C ASP A 271 -28.31 7.84 5.19
N LYS A 272 -28.01 8.49 6.31
CA LYS A 272 -26.83 8.20 7.13
C LYS A 272 -26.86 6.82 7.79
N SER A 273 -28.04 6.19 7.86
CA SER A 273 -28.24 4.92 8.58
C SER A 273 -27.96 3.68 7.73
N ARG A 274 -27.83 3.84 6.41
CA ARG A 274 -27.56 2.74 5.48
C ARG A 274 -26.06 2.52 5.30
N LYS A 275 -25.73 1.32 4.84
CA LYS A 275 -24.37 0.93 4.46
C LYS A 275 -24.20 1.00 2.95
N TYR A 276 -23.09 1.61 2.54
CA TYR A 276 -22.75 1.88 1.16
C TYR A 276 -21.45 1.19 0.79
N ARG A 277 -21.37 0.73 -0.46
CA ARG A 277 -20.11 0.48 -1.16
C ARG A 277 -19.87 1.64 -2.11
N VAL A 278 -18.63 2.11 -2.22
CA VAL A 278 -18.24 3.22 -3.10
C VAL A 278 -17.05 2.81 -3.95
N ILE A 279 -16.98 3.29 -5.19
CA ILE A 279 -15.83 3.09 -6.06
C ILE A 279 -14.91 4.30 -5.90
N GLY A 280 -13.71 4.09 -5.38
CA GLY A 280 -12.70 5.15 -5.27
C GLY A 280 -12.17 5.56 -6.65
N ALA A 281 -11.47 6.69 -6.72
CA ALA A 281 -10.79 7.14 -7.94
C ALA A 281 -9.76 6.13 -8.48
N ASP A 282 -9.31 5.20 -7.65
CA ASP A 282 -8.44 4.08 -7.99
C ASP A 282 -9.20 2.86 -8.56
N GLN A 283 -10.49 3.01 -8.86
CA GLN A 283 -11.38 1.97 -9.40
C GLN A 283 -11.60 0.77 -8.45
N LYS A 284 -11.28 0.92 -7.15
CA LYS A 284 -11.54 -0.13 -6.15
C LYS A 284 -12.86 0.11 -5.42
N VAL A 285 -13.55 -1.00 -5.12
CA VAL A 285 -14.76 -0.99 -4.32
C VAL A 285 -14.41 -0.98 -2.84
N TYR A 286 -14.85 0.05 -2.12
CA TYR A 286 -14.73 0.20 -0.68
C TYR A 286 -16.08 0.03 -0.02
N GLY A 287 -16.19 -0.84 0.97
CA GLY A 287 -17.43 -1.02 1.74
C GLY A 287 -17.58 -2.43 2.31
N PRO A 288 -18.64 -2.67 3.10
CA PRO A 288 -19.71 -1.73 3.44
C PRO A 288 -19.28 -0.65 4.47
N ILE A 289 -19.61 0.61 4.20
CA ILE A 289 -19.29 1.80 5.02
C ILE A 289 -20.60 2.49 5.42
N ASP A 290 -20.71 2.91 6.68
CA ASP A 290 -21.90 3.61 7.17
C ASP A 290 -22.05 4.99 6.49
N GLY A 291 -23.28 5.37 6.16
CA GLY A 291 -23.58 6.62 5.47
C GLY A 291 -23.09 7.87 6.21
N ALA A 292 -23.04 7.85 7.54
CA ALA A 292 -22.41 8.92 8.32
C ALA A 292 -20.94 9.14 7.93
N LYS A 293 -20.18 8.06 7.74
CA LYS A 293 -18.75 8.11 7.37
C LYS A 293 -18.53 8.50 5.91
N ILE A 294 -19.50 8.22 5.03
CA ILE A 294 -19.49 8.71 3.65
C ILE A 294 -19.56 10.25 3.63
N LEU A 295 -20.39 10.87 4.48
CA LEU A 295 -20.45 12.32 4.58
C LEU A 295 -19.14 12.93 5.08
N ASP A 296 -18.47 12.28 6.05
CA ASP A 296 -17.14 12.70 6.50
C ASP A 296 -16.12 12.67 5.37
N TRP A 297 -16.17 11.64 4.49
CA TRP A 297 -15.27 11.55 3.35
C TRP A 297 -15.54 12.59 2.26
N ILE A 298 -16.81 12.97 2.08
CA ILE A 298 -17.18 14.08 1.19
C ILE A 298 -16.68 15.41 1.77
N ALA A 299 -16.84 15.63 3.09
CA ALA A 299 -16.36 16.83 3.77
C ALA A 299 -14.83 16.95 3.71
N ASP A 300 -14.12 15.81 3.81
CA ASP A 300 -12.67 15.71 3.65
C ASP A 300 -12.21 15.82 2.18
N GLY A 301 -13.12 15.92 1.20
CA GLY A 301 -12.81 15.98 -0.23
C GLY A 301 -12.19 14.70 -0.79
N ARG A 302 -12.33 13.55 -0.11
CA ARG A 302 -11.78 12.26 -0.55
C ARG A 302 -12.62 11.60 -1.64
N ILE A 303 -13.92 11.89 -1.61
CA ILE A 303 -14.93 11.48 -2.59
C ILE A 303 -15.88 12.66 -2.79
N ASP A 304 -16.67 12.62 -3.84
CA ASP A 304 -17.66 13.66 -4.16
C ASP A 304 -19.05 13.05 -4.39
N TRP A 305 -20.04 13.91 -4.64
CA TRP A 305 -21.42 13.47 -4.89
C TRP A 305 -21.60 12.73 -6.23
N GLN A 306 -20.60 12.74 -7.12
CA GLN A 306 -20.63 12.00 -8.39
C GLN A 306 -20.03 10.60 -8.25
N THR A 307 -19.33 10.32 -7.15
CA THR A 307 -18.68 9.04 -6.88
C THR A 307 -19.68 7.89 -6.93
N ALA A 308 -19.37 6.85 -7.70
CA ALA A 308 -20.23 5.69 -7.88
C ALA A 308 -20.41 4.92 -6.57
N SER A 309 -21.64 4.60 -6.22
CA SER A 309 -21.99 3.99 -4.95
C SER A 309 -23.15 3.01 -5.08
N GLN A 310 -23.19 2.03 -4.18
CA GLN A 310 -24.19 0.98 -4.11
C GLN A 310 -24.65 0.83 -2.66
N ILE A 311 -25.97 0.76 -2.44
CA ILE A 311 -26.51 0.40 -1.13
C ILE A 311 -26.40 -1.11 -0.95
N GLU A 312 -26.00 -1.54 0.24
CA GLU A 312 -25.92 -2.96 0.57
C GLU A 312 -27.30 -3.63 0.39
N GLY A 313 -27.39 -4.55 -0.60
CA GLY A 313 -28.61 -5.26 -0.97
C GLY A 313 -29.37 -4.72 -2.20
N SER A 314 -29.01 -3.57 -2.77
CA SER A 314 -29.73 -3.01 -3.94
C SER A 314 -29.28 -3.55 -5.29
N GLY A 315 -28.07 -4.13 -5.40
CA GLY A 315 -27.49 -4.63 -6.67
C GLY A 315 -27.10 -3.55 -7.68
N GLU A 316 -27.71 -2.37 -7.62
CA GLU A 316 -27.50 -1.24 -8.53
C GLU A 316 -26.40 -0.27 -8.07
N TRP A 317 -25.54 0.16 -9.00
CA TRP A 317 -24.53 1.21 -8.80
C TRP A 317 -25.02 2.53 -9.39
N LYS A 318 -24.98 3.60 -8.61
CA LYS A 318 -25.27 4.96 -9.09
C LYS A 318 -24.50 6.02 -8.31
N PRO A 319 -24.36 7.26 -8.84
CA PRO A 319 -23.70 8.35 -8.12
C PRO A 319 -24.30 8.58 -6.74
N LEU A 320 -23.50 9.05 -5.78
CA LEU A 320 -23.96 9.35 -4.42
C LEU A 320 -25.16 10.32 -4.41
N SER A 321 -25.19 11.28 -5.33
CA SER A 321 -26.32 12.20 -5.56
C SER A 321 -27.61 11.49 -5.97
N GLY A 322 -27.54 10.34 -6.64
CA GLY A 322 -28.68 9.56 -7.12
C GLY A 322 -29.45 8.80 -6.03
N TRP A 323 -28.96 8.80 -4.78
CA TRP A 323 -29.66 8.21 -3.63
C TRP A 323 -30.58 9.20 -2.90
N ALA A 324 -30.61 10.48 -3.31
CA ALA A 324 -31.43 11.52 -2.67
C ALA A 324 -32.94 11.24 -2.68
N ASP A 325 -33.41 10.44 -3.65
CA ASP A 325 -34.83 10.12 -3.86
C ASP A 325 -35.17 8.63 -3.64
N SER A 326 -34.27 7.85 -3.04
CA SER A 326 -34.58 6.43 -2.81
C SER A 326 -35.71 6.27 -1.79
N PRO A 327 -36.77 5.48 -2.08
CA PRO A 327 -37.89 5.30 -1.18
C PRO A 327 -37.43 4.73 0.17
N ALA A 328 -38.14 5.14 1.22
CA ALA A 328 -37.93 4.70 2.59
C ALA A 328 -37.89 3.17 2.68
N PRO A 329 -37.10 2.59 3.60
CA PRO A 329 -37.03 1.14 3.76
C PRO A 329 -38.42 0.55 4.08
N PRO A 330 -38.72 -0.68 3.65
CA PRO A 330 -40.01 -1.32 3.95
C PRO A 330 -40.19 -1.39 5.47
N ALA A 331 -41.37 -0.98 5.94
CA ALA A 331 -41.73 -1.06 7.35
C ALA A 331 -41.76 -2.53 7.78
N ILE A 332 -40.81 -2.93 8.64
CA ILE A 332 -40.84 -4.23 9.29
C ILE A 332 -42.00 -4.20 10.28
N PRO A 333 -43.02 -5.07 10.16
CA PRO A 333 -44.11 -5.11 11.13
C PRO A 333 -43.54 -5.50 12.51
N LEU A 334 -43.76 -4.63 13.50
CA LEU A 334 -43.37 -4.89 14.88
C LEU A 334 -44.10 -6.14 15.39
N PRO A 335 -43.40 -7.11 16.03
CA PRO A 335 -44.07 -8.23 16.68
C PRO A 335 -44.99 -7.71 17.80
N PRO A 336 -46.14 -8.36 18.02
CA PRO A 336 -47.12 -7.91 19.01
C PRO A 336 -46.51 -7.86 20.41
N ARG A 337 -46.88 -6.82 21.19
CA ARG A 337 -46.40 -6.64 22.56
C ARG A 337 -46.69 -7.89 23.40
N ILE A 338 -45.64 -8.44 24.01
CA ILE A 338 -45.75 -9.52 25.00
C ILE A 338 -46.57 -8.96 26.18
N LYS A 339 -47.70 -9.61 26.49
CA LYS A 339 -48.52 -9.25 27.65
C LYS A 339 -47.70 -9.49 28.94
N PRO A 340 -47.74 -8.58 29.92
CA PRO A 340 -47.03 -8.79 31.17
C PRO A 340 -47.54 -10.04 31.89
N ALA A 341 -46.61 -10.78 32.51
CA ALA A 341 -46.91 -11.98 33.27
C ALA A 341 -47.89 -11.66 34.44
N PRO A 342 -48.86 -12.55 34.73
CA PRO A 342 -49.78 -12.34 35.83
C PRO A 342 -49.04 -12.30 37.18
N GLN A 343 -49.37 -11.32 38.02
CA GLN A 343 -48.81 -11.18 39.34
C GLN A 343 -49.21 -12.38 40.21
N LEU A 344 -48.22 -13.14 40.69
CA LEU A 344 -48.42 -14.19 41.69
C LEU A 344 -48.89 -13.54 43.00
N HIS A 345 -50.16 -13.74 43.34
CA HIS A 345 -50.67 -13.41 44.67
C HIS A 345 -49.91 -14.20 45.73
N LYS A 346 -49.24 -13.49 46.64
CA LYS A 346 -48.64 -14.06 47.85
C LYS A 346 -49.76 -14.66 48.71
N ALA A 347 -49.75 -15.99 48.86
CA ALA A 347 -50.59 -16.67 49.84
C ALA A 347 -50.17 -16.25 51.27
N LYS A 348 -51.12 -15.73 52.04
CA LYS A 348 -50.98 -15.50 53.49
C LYS A 348 -50.79 -16.86 54.17
N ARG A 349 -49.66 -17.06 54.85
CA ARG A 349 -49.50 -18.14 55.83
C ARG A 349 -50.43 -17.86 57.01
N ARG A 350 -51.29 -18.82 57.35
CA ARG A 350 -51.97 -18.93 58.65
C ARG A 350 -51.14 -19.82 59.56
#